data_AF-A0A914U7C7-F1
#
_entry.id   AF-A0A914U7C7-F1
#
_cell.length_a   1.000
_cell.length_b   1.000
_cell.length_c   1.000
_cell.angle_alpha   90.00
_cell.angle_beta   90.00
_cell.angle_gamma   90.00
#
_symmetry.space_group_name_H-M   'P 1'
#
loop_
_entity.id
_entity.type
_entity.pdbx_description
1 polymer ?
#
loop_
_entity_poly.entity_id
_entity_poly.type
_entity_poly.pdbx_seq_one_letter_code
_entity_poly.pdbx_strand_id
1 'polypeptide(L)' 'MFILVLFAGLFTTVAASSLNFDNIEFDSDCMKAMCLADSECVQKGCARDDFGRLGCGFFRMNIWQFKVII' A
#
# COMPACT_ATOMS: atom_id res chain seq x y z
N MET A 1 21.25 11.53 -33.20
CA MET A 1 21.04 10.09 -32.94
C MET A 1 21.41 9.63 -31.52
N PHE A 2 22.17 10.40 -30.73
CA PHE A 2 22.47 10.06 -29.32
C PHE A 2 21.40 10.48 -28.30
N ILE A 3 20.61 11.52 -28.60
CA ILE A 3 19.63 12.11 -27.67
C ILE A 3 18.39 11.22 -27.47
N LEU A 4 17.99 10.46 -28.50
CA LEU A 4 16.84 9.53 -28.45
C LEU A 4 17.10 8.32 -27.54
N VAL A 5 18.36 7.87 -27.43
CA VAL A 5 18.74 6.72 -26.60
C VAL A 5 18.70 7.06 -25.11
N LEU A 6 19.04 8.31 -24.76
CA LEU A 6 19.00 8.82 -23.38
C LEU A 6 17.56 8.91 -22.83
N PHE A 7 16.59 9.27 -23.67
CA PHE A 7 15.18 9.32 -23.26
C PHE A 7 14.52 7.93 -23.16
N ALA A 8 14.92 6.98 -23.99
CA ALA A 8 14.40 5.61 -23.95
C ALA A 8 14.83 4.83 -22.70
N GLY A 9 15.99 5.18 -22.11
CA GLY A 9 16.49 4.54 -20.89
C GLY A 9 15.85 5.01 -19.58
N LEU A 10 15.10 6.13 -19.59
CA LEU A 10 14.58 6.73 -18.36
C LEU A 10 13.20 6.17 -17.93
N PHE A 11 12.52 5.41 -18.79
CA PHE A 11 11.14 4.96 -18.55
C PHE A 11 11.00 3.53 -18.01
N THR A 12 12.07 2.77 -17.84
CA THR A 12 11.99 1.33 -17.53
C THR A 12 12.02 0.97 -16.04
N THR A 13 12.06 1.95 -15.11
CA THR A 13 12.28 1.68 -13.68
C THR A 13 11.07 1.86 -12.76
N VAL A 14 9.85 1.95 -13.29
CA VAL A 14 8.65 1.76 -12.44
C VAL A 14 8.36 0.27 -12.29
N ALA A 15 9.19 -0.40 -11.50
CA ALA A 15 8.91 -1.73 -11.01
C ALA A 15 7.65 -1.67 -10.15
N ALA A 16 6.50 -2.05 -10.73
CA ALA A 16 5.30 -2.33 -9.96
C ALA A 16 5.55 -3.59 -9.15
N SER A 17 6.07 -3.43 -7.93
CA SER A 17 6.17 -4.48 -6.93
C SER A 17 4.75 -4.89 -6.52
N SER A 18 4.14 -5.79 -7.29
CA SER A 18 2.91 -6.48 -6.90
C SER A 18 3.28 -7.54 -5.87
N LEU A 19 3.28 -7.15 -4.59
CA LEU A 19 3.31 -8.10 -3.48
C LEU A 19 1.97 -8.86 -3.46
N ASN A 20 1.91 -10.00 -4.14
CA ASN A 20 0.77 -10.92 -4.01
C ASN A 20 0.82 -11.54 -2.61
N PHE A 21 0.06 -10.96 -1.68
CA PHE A 21 -0.15 -11.46 -0.33
C PHE A 21 -1.43 -12.30 -0.35
N ASP A 22 -1.34 -13.54 -0.82
CA ASP A 22 -2.53 -14.40 -1.01
C ASP A 22 -3.16 -14.89 0.30
N ASN A 23 -2.51 -14.73 1.46
CA ASN A 23 -3.11 -15.03 2.75
C ASN A 23 -2.56 -14.09 3.83
N ILE A 24 -3.38 -13.13 4.25
CA ILE A 24 -3.10 -12.34 5.46
C ILE A 24 -3.60 -13.16 6.64
N GLU A 25 -2.68 -13.61 7.49
CA GLU A 25 -3.00 -14.23 8.76
C GLU A 25 -3.30 -13.13 9.79
N PHE A 26 -4.39 -13.29 10.55
CA PHE A 26 -4.81 -12.33 11.57
C PHE A 26 -4.85 -13.02 12.93
N ASP A 27 -4.28 -12.38 13.97
CA ASP A 27 -4.32 -12.93 15.33
C ASP A 27 -5.72 -12.82 15.99
N SER A 28 -6.64 -12.04 15.40
CA SER A 28 -8.01 -11.90 15.92
C SER A 28 -9.03 -11.57 14.83
N ASP A 29 -10.29 -11.94 15.07
CA ASP A 29 -11.43 -11.57 14.23
C ASP A 29 -11.64 -10.05 14.16
N CYS A 30 -11.26 -9.33 15.23
CA CYS A 30 -11.30 -7.86 15.26
C CYS A 30 -10.37 -7.26 14.20
N MET A 31 -9.13 -7.75 14.13
CA MET A 31 -8.17 -7.27 13.12
C MET A 31 -8.63 -7.61 11.70
N LYS A 32 -9.22 -8.79 11.48
CA LYS A 32 -9.82 -9.15 10.19
C LYS A 32 -10.97 -8.21 9.81
N ALA A 33 -11.85 -7.88 10.75
CA ALA A 33 -12.97 -6.97 10.51
C ALA A 33 -12.50 -5.54 10.18
N MET A 34 -11.47 -5.04 10.89
CA MET A 34 -10.87 -3.72 10.59
C MET A 34 -10.28 -3.68 9.18
N CYS A 35 -9.50 -4.70 8.82
CA CYS A 35 -8.89 -4.81 7.50
C CYS A 35 -9.94 -4.87 6.37
N LEU A 36 -11.05 -5.59 6.57
CA LEU A 36 -12.16 -5.61 5.62
C LEU A 36 -12.83 -4.24 5.48
N ALA A 37 -13.03 -3.52 6.58
CA ALA A 37 -13.62 -2.19 6.56
C ALA A 37 -12.73 -1.14 5.88
N ASP A 38 -11.40 -1.26 6.02
CA ASP A 38 -10.46 -0.24 5.54
C ASP A 38 -10.03 -0.44 4.08
N SER A 39 -9.79 -1.69 3.66
CA SER A 39 -9.26 -1.97 2.31
C SER A 39 -9.83 -3.21 1.63
N GLU A 40 -10.90 -3.80 2.19
CA GLU A 40 -11.41 -5.12 1.82
C GLU A 40 -10.34 -6.22 1.98
N CYS A 41 -9.38 -6.00 2.88
CA CYS A 41 -8.18 -6.81 3.01
C CYS A 41 -7.37 -6.99 1.73
N VAL A 42 -7.39 -5.98 0.86
CA VAL A 42 -6.54 -5.91 -0.33
C VAL A 42 -5.43 -4.89 -0.11
N GLN A 43 -4.23 -5.15 -0.64
CA GLN A 43 -3.13 -4.20 -0.54
C GLN A 43 -3.41 -3.01 -1.44
N LYS A 44 -3.94 -1.94 -0.85
CA LYS A 44 -4.17 -0.67 -1.53
C LYS A 44 -2.95 0.24 -1.34
N GLY A 45 -2.77 1.18 -2.27
CA GLY A 45 -1.79 2.26 -2.14
C GLY A 45 -2.13 3.21 -0.99
N CYS A 46 -1.62 4.43 -1.04
CA CYS A 46 -1.94 5.45 -0.03
C CYS A 46 -3.16 6.29 -0.45
N ALA A 47 -3.99 6.69 0.50
CA ALA A 47 -5.05 7.67 0.29
C ALA A 47 -5.22 8.55 1.53
N ARG A 48 -5.87 9.70 1.35
CA ARG A 48 -6.27 10.56 2.46
C ARG A 48 -7.69 10.22 2.89
N ASP A 49 -7.91 10.24 4.20
CA ASP A 49 -9.25 10.23 4.76
C ASP A 49 -9.89 11.63 4.72
N ASP A 50 -11.13 11.73 5.19
CA ASP A 50 -11.89 12.99 5.25
C ASP A 50 -11.24 14.07 6.14
N PHE A 51 -10.31 13.67 7.01
CA PHE A 51 -9.53 14.57 7.88
C PHE A 51 -8.15 14.91 7.28
N GLY A 52 -7.88 14.49 6.05
CA GLY A 52 -6.63 14.76 5.34
C GLY A 52 -5.44 13.91 5.77
N ARG A 53 -5.65 12.88 6.60
CA ARG A 53 -4.58 12.00 7.11
C ARG A 53 -4.23 10.97 6.06
N LEU A 54 -2.94 10.83 5.76
CA LEU A 54 -2.45 9.85 4.78
C LEU A 54 -2.33 8.47 5.44
N GLY A 55 -3.01 7.48 4.88
CA GLY A 55 -2.94 6.08 5.29
C GLY A 55 -2.69 5.13 4.12
N CYS A 56 -1.97 4.03 4.35
CA CYS A 56 -1.53 3.11 3.30
C CYS A 56 -1.75 1.63 3.69
N GLY A 57 -1.74 0.73 2.69
CA GLY A 57 -1.81 -0.70 2.92
C GLY A 57 -3.20 -1.21 3.32
N PHE A 58 -3.23 -2.31 4.09
CA PHE A 58 -4.47 -3.03 4.44
C PHE A 58 -5.35 -2.29 5.45
N PHE A 59 -4.74 -1.68 6.46
CA PHE A 59 -5.47 -1.02 7.55
C PHE A 59 -5.59 0.49 7.36
N ARG A 60 -5.15 0.99 6.20
CA ARG A 60 -5.02 2.43 5.88
C ARG A 60 -4.55 3.27 7.07
N MET A 61 -3.65 2.72 7.89
CA MET A 61 -3.20 3.36 9.10
C MET A 61 -2.32 4.54 8.73
N ASN A 62 -2.48 5.63 9.49
CA ASN A 62 -1.58 6.76 9.33
C ASN A 62 -0.19 6.41 9.90
N ILE A 63 0.85 7.09 9.41
CA ILE A 63 2.24 6.83 9.82
C ILE A 63 2.48 6.97 11.33
N TRP A 64 1.65 7.75 12.02
CA TRP A 64 1.74 7.99 13.46
C TRP A 64 1.05 6.90 14.28
N GLN A 65 0.10 6.17 13.68
CA GLN A 65 -0.61 5.03 14.25
C GLN A 65 0.13 3.71 14.01
N PHE A 66 1.16 3.71 13.16
CA PHE A 66 2.01 2.55 12.88
C PHE A 66 2.93 2.17 14.07
N LYS A 67 2.54 2.45 15.32
CA LYS A 67 3.30 1.96 16.47
C LYS A 67 3.08 0.44 16.58
N VAL A 68 3.95 -0.30 15.88
CA VAL A 68 4.15 -1.75 15.84
C VAL A 68 2.99 -2.53 16.49
N ILE A 69 1.91 -2.65 15.72
CA ILE A 69 0.93 -3.74 15.86
C ILE A 69 1.49 -4.87 14.99
N ILE A 70 2.64 -5.41 15.40
CA ILE A 70 3.24 -6.66 14.91
C ILE A 70 3.96 -7.29 16.12
#